data_AF-A0A3S0XR52-F1
#
_entry.id   AF-A0A3S0XR52-F1
#
_cell.length_a   1.000
_cell.length_b   1.000
_cell.length_c   1.000
_cell.angle_alpha   90.00
_cell.angle_beta   90.00
_cell.angle_gamma   90.00
#
_symmetry.space_group_name_H-M   'P 1'
#
loop_
_entity.id
_entity.type
_entity.pdbx_description
1 polymer ?
#
loop_
_entity_poly.entity_id
_entity_poly.type
_entity_poly.pdbx_seq_one_letter_code
_entity_poly.pdbx_strand_id
1 'polypeptide(L)'
;MKIKFLAYAALLVLAGCQTAVPQSVTDSQRPPSSAVRHEYVDALRGTIKPGNFVKAEISSVVLLNPEKQIYAYCTRTTERGNPNWSYIGLGLQHNMILYLKRNDYRCHDERLRYYDFPELRNMKY
;
A
#
# COMPACT_ATOMS: atom_id res chain seq x y z
N MET A 1 51.04 22.04 -47.69
CA MET A 1 50.65 20.61 -47.54
C MET A 1 50.04 20.46 -46.15
N LYS A 2 48.72 20.22 -46.00
CA LYS A 2 48.06 18.90 -45.75
C LYS A 2 48.74 18.17 -44.57
N ILE A 3 48.12 17.79 -43.44
CA ILE A 3 46.92 16.95 -43.24
C ILE A 3 46.33 17.18 -41.82
N LYS A 4 45.00 17.03 -41.71
CA LYS A 4 44.17 17.08 -40.50
C LYS A 4 44.06 15.68 -39.84
N PHE A 5 44.06 15.60 -38.51
CA PHE A 5 43.51 14.48 -37.71
C PHE A 5 42.92 15.10 -36.43
N LEU A 6 41.64 15.46 -36.33
CA LEU A 6 40.42 14.65 -36.18
C LEU A 6 40.44 13.63 -35.02
N ALA A 7 39.65 13.99 -34.00
CA ALA A 7 38.84 13.15 -33.11
C ALA A 7 39.55 12.30 -32.04
N TYR A 8 39.62 12.84 -30.82
CA TYR A 8 39.63 12.05 -29.60
C TYR A 8 38.20 11.96 -29.06
N ALA A 9 37.67 10.74 -28.99
CA ALA A 9 36.33 10.42 -28.58
C ALA A 9 36.08 10.81 -27.11
N ALA A 10 35.13 11.71 -26.90
CA ALA A 10 34.54 11.92 -25.59
C ALA A 10 33.68 10.69 -25.24
N LEU A 11 34.24 9.79 -24.43
CA LEU A 11 33.48 8.76 -23.73
C LEU A 11 32.53 9.46 -22.75
N LEU A 12 31.30 9.70 -23.22
CA LEU A 12 30.18 10.03 -22.36
C LEU A 12 29.91 8.79 -21.48
N VAL A 13 30.39 8.87 -20.24
CA VAL A 13 30.00 7.97 -19.16
C VAL A 13 28.49 8.11 -19.01
N LEU A 14 27.75 7.14 -19.56
CA LEU A 14 26.37 6.85 -19.20
C LEU A 14 26.38 6.36 -17.74
N ALA A 15 26.64 7.27 -16.81
CA ALA A 15 26.16 7.11 -15.45
C ALA A 15 24.64 7.12 -15.58
N GLY A 16 24.04 5.93 -15.67
CA GLY A 16 22.60 5.77 -15.64
C GLY A 16 22.10 6.54 -14.43
N CYS A 17 21.37 7.64 -14.68
CA CYS A 17 20.60 8.30 -13.66
C CYS A 17 19.60 7.27 -13.12
N GLN A 18 19.98 6.53 -12.09
CA GLN A 18 19.03 5.89 -11.20
C GLN A 18 18.33 7.05 -10.50
N THR A 19 17.29 7.58 -11.14
CA THR A 19 16.38 8.51 -10.48
C THR A 19 15.89 7.78 -9.24
N ALA A 20 16.19 8.34 -8.07
CA ALA A 20 15.75 7.76 -6.80
C ALA A 20 14.25 7.51 -6.91
N VAL A 21 13.84 6.25 -6.70
CA VAL A 21 12.44 5.86 -6.76
C VAL A 21 11.67 6.80 -5.83
N PRO A 22 10.60 7.48 -6.29
CA PRO A 22 9.86 8.40 -5.46
C PRO A 22 9.48 7.74 -4.14
N GLN A 23 9.62 8.45 -3.03
CA GLN A 23 9.33 7.92 -1.70
C GLN A 23 7.90 7.33 -1.64
N SER A 24 6.96 7.93 -2.35
CA SER A 24 5.60 7.41 -2.56
C SER A 24 5.55 6.01 -3.16
N VAL A 25 6.40 5.71 -4.14
CA VAL A 25 6.49 4.38 -4.77
C VAL A 25 7.15 3.39 -3.81
N THR A 26 8.19 3.80 -3.09
CA THR A 26 8.85 2.95 -2.09
C THR A 26 7.90 2.61 -0.94
N ASP A 27 7.14 3.58 -0.46
CA ASP A 27 6.15 3.39 0.61
C ASP A 27 4.98 2.53 0.12
N SER A 28 4.59 2.64 -1.16
CA SER A 28 3.59 1.77 -1.79
C SER A 28 3.98 0.30 -1.88
N GLN A 29 5.22 -0.05 -1.52
CA GLN A 29 5.69 -1.43 -1.44
C GLN A 29 5.85 -1.94 0.00
N ARG A 30 5.71 -1.09 1.02
CA ARG A 30 5.84 -1.49 2.42
C ARG A 30 4.47 -1.70 3.07
N PRO A 31 4.38 -2.58 4.10
CA PRO A 31 3.20 -2.60 4.94
C PRO A 31 3.01 -1.23 5.63
N PRO A 32 1.78 -0.86 5.99
CA PRO A 32 1.54 0.32 6.81
C PRO A 32 2.30 0.25 8.14
N SER A 33 2.66 1.42 8.68
CA SER A 33 3.29 1.53 9.99
C SER A 33 2.36 1.00 11.10
N SER A 34 2.93 0.64 12.26
CA SER A 34 2.14 0.19 13.42
C SER A 34 1.09 1.22 13.84
N ALA A 35 1.41 2.51 13.83
CA ALA A 35 0.47 3.58 14.13
C ALA A 35 -0.74 3.57 13.18
N VAL A 36 -0.50 3.47 11.87
CA VAL A 36 -1.58 3.39 10.87
C VAL A 36 -2.40 2.10 11.06
N ARG A 37 -1.75 0.97 11.37
CA ARG A 37 -2.43 -0.30 11.63
C ARG A 37 -3.33 -0.22 12.86
N HIS A 38 -2.91 0.47 13.92
CA HIS A 38 -3.74 0.71 15.10
C HIS A 38 -4.95 1.59 14.79
N GLU A 39 -4.73 2.74 14.15
CA GLU A 39 -5.82 3.63 13.71
C GLU A 39 -6.81 2.90 12.78
N TYR A 40 -6.30 2.03 11.91
CA TYR A 40 -7.13 1.16 11.06
C TYR A 40 -7.99 0.23 11.92
N VAL A 41 -7.41 -0.50 12.87
CA VAL A 41 -8.19 -1.42 13.72
C VAL A 41 -9.25 -0.66 14.52
N ASP A 42 -8.93 0.50 15.06
CA ASP A 42 -9.88 1.31 15.80
C ASP A 42 -10.98 1.90 14.89
N ALA A 43 -10.65 2.27 13.65
CA ALA A 43 -11.61 2.63 12.61
C ALA A 43 -12.60 1.49 12.28
N LEU A 44 -12.10 0.25 12.30
CA LEU A 44 -12.90 -0.94 12.05
C LEU A 44 -13.73 -1.36 13.27
N ARG A 45 -13.34 -0.94 14.47
CA ARG A 45 -14.04 -1.29 15.70
C ARG A 45 -15.47 -0.74 15.65
N GLY A 46 -16.46 -1.63 15.80
CA GLY A 46 -17.88 -1.28 15.72
C GLY A 46 -18.47 -1.16 14.31
N THR A 47 -17.65 -1.14 13.25
CA THR A 47 -18.12 -1.16 11.85
C THR A 47 -18.15 -2.56 11.26
N ILE A 48 -17.27 -3.43 11.75
CA ILE A 48 -17.24 -4.86 11.43
C ILE A 48 -17.36 -5.67 12.71
N LYS A 49 -17.83 -6.91 12.58
CA LYS A 49 -17.93 -7.84 13.71
C LYS A 49 -16.53 -8.37 14.07
N PRO A 50 -15.97 -8.07 15.25
CA PRO A 50 -14.76 -8.72 15.72
C PRO A 50 -14.97 -10.23 15.93
N GLY A 51 -13.91 -10.99 15.75
CA GLY A 51 -13.86 -12.41 16.15
C GLY A 51 -14.55 -13.34 15.15
N ASN A 52 -13.74 -13.88 14.23
CA ASN A 52 -13.92 -15.12 13.46
C ASN A 52 -12.97 -15.18 12.25
N PHE A 53 -12.14 -14.15 12.06
CA PHE A 53 -11.14 -14.13 11.01
C PHE A 53 -10.11 -15.24 11.22
N VAL A 54 -9.99 -16.13 10.24
CA VAL A 54 -8.93 -17.15 10.18
C VAL A 54 -7.67 -16.52 9.61
N LYS A 55 -7.84 -15.66 8.60
CA LYS A 55 -6.79 -14.83 8.01
C LYS A 55 -7.27 -13.38 7.98
N ALA A 56 -6.35 -12.46 8.25
CA ALA A 56 -6.54 -11.05 8.01
C ALA A 56 -5.22 -10.51 7.46
N GLU A 57 -5.30 -9.79 6.35
CA GLU A 57 -4.13 -9.24 5.69
C GLU A 57 -4.42 -7.81 5.24
N ILE A 58 -3.40 -6.95 5.27
CA ILE A 58 -3.46 -5.56 4.85
C ILE A 58 -2.52 -5.32 3.67
N SER A 59 -2.98 -4.58 2.67
CA SER A 59 -2.20 -4.22 1.51
C SER A 59 -1.10 -3.22 1.87
N SER A 60 -0.11 -3.11 1.00
CA SER A 60 0.73 -1.91 0.94
C SER A 60 -0.10 -0.66 0.67
N VAL A 61 0.50 0.52 0.89
CA VAL A 61 -0.22 1.78 0.71
C VAL A 61 -0.53 2.05 -0.76
N VAL A 62 -1.74 2.49 -1.04
CA VAL A 62 -2.17 3.00 -2.33
C VAL A 62 -2.30 4.51 -2.21
N LEU A 63 -1.45 5.26 -2.90
CA LEU A 63 -1.54 6.72 -2.89
C LEU A 63 -2.69 7.17 -3.79
N LEU A 64 -3.78 7.69 -3.21
CA LEU A 64 -4.93 8.17 -3.98
C LEU A 64 -4.74 9.62 -4.43
N ASN A 65 -4.29 10.47 -3.51
CA ASN A 65 -3.99 11.85 -3.81
C ASN A 65 -2.73 12.28 -3.02
N PRO A 66 -1.57 12.33 -3.68
CA PRO A 66 -0.30 12.73 -3.04
C PRO A 66 -0.36 14.11 -2.40
N GLU A 67 -0.92 15.09 -3.11
CA GLU A 67 -0.95 16.50 -2.68
C GLU A 67 -1.79 16.69 -1.42
N LYS A 68 -2.88 15.94 -1.32
CA LYS A 68 -3.78 15.95 -0.16
C LYS A 68 -3.40 14.94 0.92
N GLN A 69 -2.31 14.20 0.73
CA GLN A 69 -1.85 13.11 1.60
C GLN A 69 -2.98 12.10 1.89
N ILE A 70 -3.73 11.75 0.84
CA ILE A 70 -4.78 10.74 0.91
C ILE A 70 -4.18 9.40 0.53
N TYR A 71 -4.13 8.51 1.52
CA TYR A 71 -3.67 7.15 1.41
C TYR A 71 -4.86 6.20 1.44
N ALA A 72 -4.76 5.09 0.72
CA ALA A 72 -5.72 4.01 0.80
C ALA A 72 -5.03 2.70 1.15
N TYR A 73 -5.77 1.88 1.88
CA TYR A 73 -5.33 0.58 2.34
C TYR A 73 -6.47 -0.40 2.13
N CYS A 74 -6.12 -1.58 1.65
CA CYS A 74 -7.05 -2.67 1.45
C CYS A 74 -6.82 -3.75 2.49
N THR A 75 -7.88 -4.23 3.09
CA THR A 75 -7.84 -5.39 3.96
C THR A 75 -8.56 -6.53 3.28
N ARG A 76 -7.99 -7.74 3.37
CA ARG A 76 -8.69 -8.97 3.01
C ARG A 76 -8.76 -9.91 4.21
N THR A 77 -9.93 -10.49 4.43
CA THR A 77 -10.19 -11.41 5.54
C THR A 77 -10.88 -12.67 5.06
N THR A 78 -10.63 -13.79 5.75
CA THR A 78 -11.44 -15.01 5.62
C THR A 78 -11.99 -15.38 6.98
N GLU A 79 -13.18 -15.97 7.02
CA GLU A 79 -13.83 -16.39 8.26
C GLU A 79 -13.91 -17.91 8.36
N ARG A 80 -13.99 -18.46 9.57
CA ARG A 80 -14.08 -19.92 9.77
C ARG A 80 -15.27 -20.54 9.03
N GLY A 81 -16.40 -19.82 8.97
CA GLY A 81 -17.60 -20.26 8.26
C GLY A 81 -17.65 -19.89 6.77
N ASN A 82 -16.69 -19.10 6.29
CA ASN A 82 -16.62 -18.68 4.89
C ASN A 82 -15.15 -18.50 4.46
N PRO A 83 -14.59 -19.46 3.71
CA PRO A 83 -13.18 -19.40 3.30
C PRO A 83 -12.90 -18.38 2.20
N ASN A 84 -13.94 -17.76 1.61
CA ASN A 84 -13.76 -16.75 0.57
C ASN A 84 -13.21 -15.45 1.14
N TRP A 85 -12.34 -14.79 0.36
CA TRP A 85 -11.81 -13.49 0.72
C TRP A 85 -12.91 -12.42 0.68
N SER A 86 -13.08 -11.73 1.80
CA SER A 86 -13.86 -10.50 1.91
C SER A 86 -12.90 -9.31 1.93
N TYR A 87 -13.21 -8.27 1.15
CA TYR A 87 -12.34 -7.11 0.98
C TYR A 87 -12.95 -5.86 1.61
N ILE A 88 -12.09 -5.02 2.19
CA ILE A 88 -12.47 -3.73 2.75
C ILE A 88 -11.44 -2.70 2.31
N GLY A 89 -11.89 -1.66 1.60
CA GLY A 89 -11.08 -0.48 1.30
C GLY A 89 -11.25 0.57 2.38
N LEU A 90 -10.13 1.14 2.84
CA LEU A 90 -10.07 2.27 3.76
C LEU A 90 -9.32 3.41 3.09
N GLY A 91 -9.87 4.62 3.16
CA GLY A 91 -9.15 5.86 2.83
C GLY A 91 -8.78 6.60 4.11
N LEU A 92 -7.53 7.04 4.21
CA LEU A 92 -7.00 7.82 5.32
C LEU A 92 -6.44 9.15 4.80
N GLN A 93 -6.69 10.21 5.56
CA GLN A 93 -6.08 11.52 5.38
C GLN A 93 -5.72 12.09 6.74
N HIS A 94 -4.44 12.38 6.98
CA HIS A 94 -3.94 12.83 8.29
C HIS A 94 -4.43 11.94 9.44
N ASN A 95 -4.35 10.61 9.27
CA ASN A 95 -4.86 9.57 10.19
C ASN A 95 -6.38 9.59 10.43
N MET A 96 -7.14 10.46 9.78
CA MET A 96 -8.60 10.43 9.80
C MET A 96 -9.15 9.55 8.68
N ILE A 97 -10.17 8.77 8.99
CA ILE A 97 -10.90 7.94 8.03
C ILE A 97 -11.70 8.84 7.10
N LEU A 98 -11.38 8.82 5.81
CA LEU A 98 -12.18 9.46 4.78
C LEU A 98 -13.31 8.56 4.30
N TYR A 99 -13.06 7.26 4.18
CA TYR A 99 -14.07 6.30 3.79
C TYR A 99 -13.72 4.90 4.26
N LEU A 100 -14.75 4.08 4.45
CA LEU A 100 -14.67 2.64 4.64
C LEU A 100 -15.66 1.97 3.68
N LYS A 101 -15.18 1.09 2.80
CA LYS A 101 -16.00 0.47 1.75
C LYS A 101 -15.79 -1.03 1.70
N ARG A 102 -16.87 -1.79 1.95
CA ARG A 102 -16.89 -3.24 1.72
C ARG A 102 -16.80 -3.53 0.21
N ASN A 103 -16.03 -4.54 -0.15
CA ASN A 103 -15.78 -4.97 -1.53
C ASN A 103 -15.35 -3.81 -2.45
N ASP A 104 -14.43 -2.99 -1.96
CA ASP A 104 -13.83 -1.95 -2.79
C ASP A 104 -13.07 -2.58 -3.97
N TYR A 105 -13.48 -2.27 -5.19
CA TYR A 105 -12.92 -2.87 -6.41
C TYR A 105 -11.39 -2.68 -6.51
N ARG A 106 -10.86 -1.60 -5.93
CA ARG A 106 -9.41 -1.32 -5.90
C ARG A 106 -8.62 -2.38 -5.13
N CYS A 107 -9.26 -3.06 -4.18
CA CYS A 107 -8.63 -4.12 -3.39
C CYS A 107 -8.45 -5.43 -4.17
N HIS A 108 -9.03 -5.54 -5.36
CA HIS A 108 -8.82 -6.67 -6.27
C HIS A 108 -7.63 -6.44 -7.22
N ASP A 109 -6.94 -5.30 -7.14
CA ASP A 109 -5.75 -5.05 -7.96
C ASP A 109 -4.62 -6.03 -7.57
N GLU A 110 -4.21 -6.86 -8.52
CA GLU A 110 -3.21 -7.92 -8.32
C GLU A 110 -1.82 -7.39 -7.98
N ARG A 111 -1.56 -6.11 -8.23
CA ARG A 111 -0.29 -5.46 -7.90
C ARG A 111 -0.16 -5.17 -6.40
N LEU A 112 -1.26 -5.23 -5.65
CA LEU A 112 -1.24 -5.02 -4.21
C LEU A 112 -0.55 -6.17 -3.50
N ARG A 113 0.51 -5.84 -2.76
CA ARG A 113 1.16 -6.80 -1.87
C ARG A 113 0.41 -6.80 -0.55
N TYR A 114 0.00 -7.98 -0.11
CA TYR A 114 -0.69 -8.17 1.16
C TYR A 114 0.25 -8.74 2.21
N TYR A 115 0.12 -8.24 3.44
CA TYR A 115 0.93 -8.57 4.60
C TYR A 115 0.04 -9.03 5.74
N ASP A 116 0.54 -9.93 6.61
CA ASP A 116 -0.22 -10.41 7.77
C ASP A 116 -0.70 -9.23 8.62
N PHE A 117 -1.97 -9.29 9.04
CA PHE A 117 -2.62 -8.27 9.85
C PHE A 117 -3.15 -8.87 11.17
N PRO A 118 -2.26 -9.34 12.07
CA PRO A 118 -2.65 -9.98 13.32
C PRO A 118 -3.46 -9.07 14.24
N GLU A 119 -3.27 -7.76 14.20
CA GLU A 119 -4.01 -6.79 15.02
C GLU A 119 -5.50 -6.84 14.69
N LEU A 120 -5.85 -6.94 13.41
CA LEU A 120 -7.24 -7.11 12.99
C LEU A 120 -7.76 -8.53 13.27
N ARG A 121 -6.95 -9.56 13.00
CA ARG A 121 -7.31 -10.96 13.28
C ARG A 121 -7.62 -11.19 14.76
N ASN A 122 -6.88 -10.53 15.63
CA ASN A 122 -7.00 -10.62 17.08
C ASN A 122 -7.83 -9.47 17.68
N MET A 123 -8.53 -8.69 16.86
CA MET A 123 -9.36 -7.59 17.34
C MET A 123 -10.42 -8.13 18.30
N LYS A 124 -10.44 -7.56 19.50
CA LYS A 124 -11.42 -7.87 20.55
C LYS A 124 -12.53 -6.81 20.55
N TYR A 125 -13.69 -7.20 21.06
CA TYR A 125 -14.76 -6.27 21.42
C TYR A 125 -14.27 -5.31 22.51
#